data_AF-A0A1V5R8Q3-F1
#
_entry.id   AF-A0A1V5R8Q3-F1
#
_cell.length_a   1.000
_cell.length_b   1.000
_cell.length_c   1.000
_cell.angle_alpha   90.00
_cell.angle_beta   90.00
_cell.angle_gamma   90.00
#
_symmetry.space_group_name_H-M   'P 1'
#
loop_
_entity.id
_entity.type
_entity.pdbx_description
1 polymer ?
#
loop_
_entity_poly.entity_id
_entity_poly.type
_entity_poly.pdbx_seq_one_letter_code
_entity_poly.pdbx_strand_id
1 'polypeptide(L)'
;MNLPKVMRGLEGRNDLIADASLLLQAFQGLEGGQVEFPIKVEGTSTLPYASQVVGLEPERGALLLKLVRPLPHELASGAPFIMVFPWQDQRFEAEIHYLERESYLRYRFECPKAMWPSDRRRHPRFPFRPREAPYVLAQDAGVPGRVIGGPVLNLSQGGALVRVDRVLRLDTGIRVPVQTALFDRGLGLSRIRLQDLPRLPLLEVRGAVAHVFDHGEEVLVGIAFGELGEEEARALRESLAFRQAVQAAPGRPRSAEVEGGSLLSPGNAGGHGPGPATEEVLLQPSGAAAAGGEDPRRGLARREVRGLLVAEPGPRRDRILAVLRGLGYARLDAVPDAAAVGAALGRSAAPALLLMDLHPLLASEEEPLAVFRSIEPQIRAWGERPTALICPSLDPALQMVQGAHLHFLDEECPELWGAVLDGLTGISAS
;
A
#
# COMPACT_ATOMS: atom_id res chain seq x y z
N MET A 1 -18.41 -23.40 38.77
CA MET A 1 -17.00 -23.85 38.77
C MET A 1 -16.14 -22.61 38.65
N ASN A 2 -15.28 -22.35 39.63
CA ASN A 2 -14.37 -21.20 39.63
C ASN A 2 -13.15 -21.55 38.78
N LEU A 3 -13.00 -20.88 37.64
CA LEU A 3 -11.80 -20.97 36.80
C LEU A 3 -10.63 -20.22 37.48
N PRO A 4 -9.41 -20.77 37.46
CA PRO A 4 -8.25 -20.17 38.11
C PRO A 4 -7.82 -18.85 37.47
N LYS A 5 -7.23 -17.97 38.29
CA LYS A 5 -6.77 -16.59 38.00
C LYS A 5 -5.74 -16.43 36.85
N VAL A 6 -5.34 -17.51 36.19
CA VAL A 6 -4.29 -17.57 35.15
C VAL A 6 -4.79 -17.13 33.77
N MET A 7 -6.12 -17.04 33.57
CA MET A 7 -6.70 -16.76 32.24
C MET A 7 -6.89 -15.27 31.88
N ARG A 8 -6.31 -14.32 32.62
CA ARG A 8 -6.51 -12.88 32.38
C ARG A 8 -5.71 -12.27 31.21
N GLY A 9 -4.95 -13.08 30.45
CA GLY A 9 -4.18 -12.64 29.27
C GLY A 9 -4.68 -13.16 27.92
N LEU A 10 -5.84 -13.83 27.89
CA LEU A 10 -6.30 -14.67 26.75
C LEU A 10 -7.45 -14.05 25.93
N GLU A 11 -7.81 -12.80 26.18
CA GLU A 11 -8.88 -12.09 25.47
C GLU A 11 -8.49 -11.85 23.99
N GLY A 12 -8.78 -12.83 23.14
CA GLY A 12 -8.46 -12.83 21.71
C GLY A 12 -8.24 -14.21 21.08
N ARG A 13 -8.22 -15.30 21.86
CA ARG A 13 -8.03 -16.69 21.41
C ARG A 13 -9.35 -17.47 21.35
N ASN A 14 -10.26 -17.08 20.45
CA ASN A 14 -11.64 -17.62 20.45
C ASN A 14 -11.82 -18.99 19.77
N ASP A 15 -10.78 -19.56 19.15
CA ASP A 15 -10.88 -20.83 18.38
C ASP A 15 -9.93 -21.90 18.96
N LEU A 16 -10.25 -22.43 20.13
CA LEU A 16 -9.49 -23.51 20.75
C LEU A 16 -9.80 -24.85 20.07
N ILE A 17 -8.79 -25.53 19.55
CA ILE A 17 -8.89 -26.88 18.97
C ILE A 17 -8.36 -27.88 20.00
N ALA A 18 -9.25 -28.70 20.54
CA ALA A 18 -8.93 -29.76 21.52
C ALA A 18 -9.24 -31.18 21.00
N ASP A 19 -9.61 -31.31 19.71
CA ASP A 19 -9.84 -32.63 19.10
C ASP A 19 -8.51 -33.38 18.93
N ALA A 20 -8.39 -34.51 19.63
CA ALA A 20 -7.20 -35.36 19.61
C ALA A 20 -6.84 -35.87 18.20
N SER A 21 -7.84 -36.09 17.33
CA SER A 21 -7.60 -36.56 15.97
C SER A 21 -6.96 -35.48 15.10
N LEU A 22 -7.44 -34.24 15.23
CA LEU A 22 -6.87 -33.09 14.52
C LEU A 22 -5.48 -32.72 15.04
N LEU A 23 -5.27 -32.78 16.35
CA LEU A 23 -3.95 -32.59 16.96
C LEU A 23 -2.95 -33.63 16.42
N LEU A 24 -3.34 -34.91 16.39
CA LEU A 24 -2.49 -35.97 15.88
C LEU A 24 -2.15 -35.75 14.39
N GLN A 25 -3.12 -35.40 13.56
CA GLN A 25 -2.90 -35.07 12.15
C GLN A 25 -1.94 -33.89 11.97
N ALA A 26 -2.07 -32.86 12.81
CA ALA A 26 -1.19 -31.70 12.78
C ALA A 26 0.26 -32.08 13.06
N PHE A 27 0.52 -32.82 14.14
CA PHE A 27 1.89 -33.20 14.48
C PHE A 27 2.47 -34.25 13.54
N GLN A 28 1.66 -35.17 13.00
CA GLN A 28 2.10 -36.10 11.95
C GLN A 28 2.50 -35.35 10.68
N GLY A 29 1.77 -34.29 10.31
CA GLY A 29 2.13 -33.41 9.22
C GLY A 29 3.45 -32.68 9.44
N LEU A 30 3.71 -32.21 10.66
CA LEU A 30 4.98 -31.56 11.03
C LEU A 30 6.16 -32.53 10.98
N GLU A 31 5.99 -33.76 11.47
CA GLU A 31 7.00 -34.81 11.42
C GLU A 31 7.35 -35.18 9.97
N GLY A 32 6.35 -35.46 9.14
CA GLY A 32 6.55 -35.84 7.74
C GLY A 32 7.15 -34.72 6.87
N GLY A 33 6.85 -33.46 7.20
CA GLY A 33 7.36 -32.29 6.48
C GLY A 33 8.72 -31.76 6.96
N GLN A 34 9.28 -32.30 8.05
CA GLN A 34 10.50 -31.80 8.70
C GLN A 34 10.49 -30.27 8.91
N VAL A 35 9.32 -29.75 9.28
CA VAL A 35 9.09 -28.30 9.35
C VAL A 35 9.76 -27.74 10.59
N GLU A 36 10.56 -26.68 10.41
CA GLU A 36 11.16 -25.96 11.51
C GLU A 36 10.20 -24.91 12.08
N PHE A 37 10.06 -24.88 13.40
CA PHE A 37 9.23 -23.92 14.12
C PHE A 37 9.87 -23.49 15.45
N PRO A 38 9.59 -22.27 15.91
CA PRO A 38 10.10 -21.79 17.19
C PRO A 38 9.30 -22.33 18.39
N ILE A 39 10.01 -22.66 19.48
CA ILE A 39 9.47 -22.79 20.84
C ILE A 39 10.07 -21.73 21.75
N LYS A 40 9.29 -21.20 22.69
CA LYS A 40 9.74 -20.19 23.64
C LYS A 40 9.20 -20.47 25.04
N VAL A 41 10.04 -20.32 26.06
CA VAL A 41 9.60 -20.37 27.46
C VAL A 41 8.67 -19.21 27.75
N GLU A 42 7.52 -19.48 28.37
CA GLU A 42 6.58 -18.43 28.75
C GLU A 42 7.19 -17.53 29.84
N GLY A 43 6.94 -16.21 29.75
CA GLY A 43 7.38 -15.25 30.78
C GLY A 43 8.86 -14.85 30.74
N THR A 44 9.65 -15.37 29.80
CA THR A 44 11.08 -15.01 29.66
C THR A 44 11.36 -14.13 28.43
N SER A 45 12.45 -13.37 28.49
CA SER A 45 13.00 -12.59 27.37
C SER A 45 13.96 -13.40 26.49
N THR A 46 14.07 -14.71 26.70
CA THR A 46 14.99 -15.55 25.92
C THR A 46 14.55 -15.64 24.46
N LEU A 47 15.52 -15.62 23.54
CA LEU A 47 15.27 -15.87 22.12
C LEU A 47 14.58 -17.23 21.94
N PRO A 48 13.63 -17.38 20.99
CA PRO A 48 13.03 -18.66 20.69
C PRO A 48 14.06 -19.71 20.25
N TYR A 49 13.76 -20.98 20.52
CA TYR A 49 14.55 -22.13 20.06
C TYR A 49 13.89 -22.68 18.80
N ALA A 50 14.63 -22.68 17.70
CA ALA A 50 14.22 -23.42 16.51
C ALA A 50 14.18 -24.93 16.82
N SER A 51 13.08 -25.56 16.42
CA SER A 51 12.74 -26.93 16.76
C SER A 51 12.06 -27.65 15.59
N GLN A 52 12.18 -28.97 15.55
CA GLN A 52 11.55 -29.84 14.55
C GLN A 52 10.96 -31.06 15.25
N VAL A 53 9.77 -31.50 14.83
CA VAL A 53 9.22 -32.78 15.27
C VAL A 53 10.01 -33.90 14.59
N VAL A 54 10.56 -34.82 15.38
CA VAL A 54 11.31 -35.98 14.87
C VAL A 54 10.71 -37.31 15.29
N GLY A 55 9.65 -37.28 16.08
CA GLY A 55 8.94 -38.48 16.53
C GLY A 55 7.71 -38.12 17.36
N LEU A 56 6.68 -38.95 17.21
CA LEU A 56 5.49 -38.95 18.04
C LEU A 56 5.43 -40.25 18.86
N GLU A 57 5.22 -40.15 20.17
CA GLU A 57 5.01 -41.29 21.06
C GLU A 57 3.59 -41.20 21.67
N PRO A 58 2.51 -41.54 20.92
CA PRO A 58 1.13 -41.39 21.41
C PRO A 58 0.84 -42.17 22.69
N GLU A 59 1.42 -43.37 22.84
CA GLU A 59 1.23 -44.22 24.03
C GLU A 59 1.81 -43.60 25.30
N ARG A 60 2.85 -42.75 25.16
CA ARG A 60 3.48 -42.02 26.25
C ARG A 60 2.96 -40.59 26.38
N GLY A 61 2.11 -40.15 25.45
CA GLY A 61 1.67 -38.76 25.36
C GLY A 61 2.84 -37.79 25.14
N ALA A 62 3.88 -38.22 24.43
CA ALA A 62 5.12 -37.46 24.28
C ALA A 62 5.43 -37.09 22.81
N LEU A 63 6.06 -35.94 22.65
CA LEU A 63 6.54 -35.37 21.41
C LEU A 63 8.07 -35.28 21.47
N LEU A 64 8.77 -35.86 20.47
CA LEU A 64 10.22 -35.74 20.36
C LEU A 64 10.57 -34.54 19.49
N LEU A 65 11.26 -33.58 20.09
CA LEU A 65 11.74 -32.39 19.41
C LEU A 65 13.26 -32.41 19.27
N LYS A 66 13.74 -32.12 18.05
CA LYS A 66 15.14 -31.78 17.80
C LYS A 66 15.29 -30.27 17.82
N LEU A 67 16.15 -29.74 18.69
CA LEU A 67 16.47 -28.31 18.78
C LEU A 67 17.73 -27.97 17.99
N VAL A 68 17.83 -26.75 17.47
CA VAL A 68 19.05 -26.27 16.78
C VAL A 68 20.19 -25.98 17.76
N ARG A 69 19.86 -25.62 19.01
CA ARG A 69 20.82 -25.31 20.07
C ARG A 69 20.42 -25.97 21.39
N PRO A 70 21.37 -26.29 22.27
CA PRO A 70 21.06 -26.98 23.52
C PRO A 70 20.17 -26.12 24.42
N LEU A 71 19.19 -26.77 25.04
CA LEU A 71 18.34 -26.16 26.05
C LEU A 71 19.10 -26.07 27.39
N PRO A 72 19.31 -24.86 27.96
CA PRO A 72 19.88 -24.70 29.29
C PRO A 72 19.06 -25.43 30.36
N HIS A 73 19.73 -26.04 31.33
CA HIS A 73 19.08 -26.86 32.36
C HIS A 73 18.11 -26.07 33.25
N GLU A 74 18.35 -24.76 33.41
CA GLU A 74 17.51 -23.82 34.18
C GLU A 74 16.16 -23.53 33.49
N LEU A 75 16.12 -23.60 32.15
CA LEU A 75 14.90 -23.41 31.36
C LEU A 75 14.09 -24.70 31.20
N ALA A 76 14.73 -25.85 31.46
CA ALA A 76 14.10 -27.16 31.44
C ALA A 76 13.25 -27.43 32.69
N SER A 77 13.47 -26.70 33.79
CA SER A 77 12.73 -26.90 35.04
C SER A 77 11.44 -26.07 35.12
N GLY A 78 10.31 -26.72 34.83
CA GLY A 78 8.99 -26.36 35.38
C GLY A 78 8.22 -25.22 34.70
N ALA A 79 8.76 -24.57 33.67
CA ALA A 79 8.05 -23.52 32.93
C ALA A 79 7.43 -24.07 31.64
N PRO A 80 6.19 -23.68 31.28
CA PRO A 80 5.58 -24.05 30.01
C PRO A 80 6.31 -23.39 28.85
N PHE A 81 6.38 -24.11 27.73
CA PHE A 81 6.86 -23.60 26.46
C PHE A 81 5.67 -23.40 25.52
N ILE A 82 5.71 -22.30 24.77
CA ILE A 82 4.78 -22.03 23.68
C ILE A 82 5.48 -22.37 22.38
N MET A 83 4.90 -23.30 21.62
CA MET A 83 5.32 -23.64 20.26
C MET A 83 4.46 -22.90 19.24
N VAL A 84 5.06 -22.36 18.17
CA VAL A 84 4.34 -21.67 17.10
C VAL A 84 4.64 -22.32 15.76
N PHE A 85 3.73 -23.12 15.22
CA PHE A 85 3.96 -23.99 14.07
C PHE A 85 2.95 -23.75 12.93
N PRO A 86 3.33 -23.96 11.66
CA PRO A 86 2.40 -23.88 10.55
C PRO A 86 1.67 -25.22 10.33
N TRP A 87 0.38 -25.18 10.00
CA TRP A 87 -0.42 -26.34 9.57
C TRP A 87 -1.57 -25.87 8.67
N GLN A 88 -1.77 -26.52 7.51
CA GLN A 88 -2.82 -26.18 6.52
C GLN A 88 -2.92 -24.67 6.21
N ASP A 89 -1.79 -24.07 5.82
CA ASP A 89 -1.65 -22.63 5.49
C ASP A 89 -1.90 -21.63 6.64
N GLN A 90 -2.14 -22.09 7.87
CA GLN A 90 -2.30 -21.23 9.05
C GLN A 90 -1.20 -21.49 10.10
N ARG A 91 -0.96 -20.53 10.99
CA ARG A 91 -0.08 -20.71 12.16
C ARG A 91 -0.89 -21.01 13.41
N PHE A 92 -0.47 -22.02 14.14
CA PHE A 92 -1.03 -22.44 15.42
C PHE A 92 0.00 -22.25 16.53
N GLU A 93 -0.53 -21.98 17.71
CA GLU A 93 0.17 -21.97 18.98
C GLU A 93 -0.30 -23.19 19.78
N ALA A 94 0.62 -23.82 20.50
CA ALA A 94 0.30 -24.83 21.49
C ALA A 94 1.25 -24.74 22.68
N GLU A 95 0.80 -25.26 23.83
CA GLU A 95 1.60 -25.33 25.05
C GLU A 95 2.21 -26.73 25.19
N ILE A 96 3.50 -26.78 25.51
CA ILE A 96 4.25 -28.02 25.78
C ILE A 96 5.06 -27.89 27.05
N HIS A 97 5.28 -29.00 27.73
CA HIS A 97 6.13 -29.09 28.91
C HIS A 97 7.33 -29.97 28.63
N TYR A 98 8.50 -29.55 29.09
CA TYR A 98 9.70 -30.37 29.02
C TYR A 98 9.57 -31.59 29.94
N LEU A 99 9.89 -32.77 29.41
CA LEU A 99 9.91 -34.02 30.18
C LEU A 99 11.34 -34.45 30.50
N GLU A 100 12.12 -34.75 29.47
CA GLU A 100 13.48 -35.25 29.64
C GLU A 100 14.35 -35.00 28.40
N ARG A 101 15.67 -35.09 28.59
CA ARG A 101 16.63 -35.02 27.50
C ARG A 101 16.91 -36.44 27.04
N GLU A 102 16.62 -36.72 25.77
CA GLU A 102 16.88 -38.02 25.18
C GLU A 102 18.35 -38.16 24.75
N SER A 103 18.85 -37.19 23.99
CA SER A 103 20.23 -37.20 23.49
C SER A 103 20.75 -35.79 23.18
N TYR A 104 21.86 -35.66 22.46
CA TYR A 104 22.36 -34.35 22.05
C TYR A 104 21.35 -33.68 21.11
N LEU A 105 20.84 -32.52 21.53
CA LEU A 105 19.82 -31.73 20.84
C LEU A 105 18.43 -32.37 20.68
N ARG A 106 18.20 -33.58 21.22
CA ARG A 106 16.87 -34.22 21.22
C ARG A 106 16.28 -34.27 22.62
N TYR A 107 15.04 -33.82 22.72
CA TYR A 107 14.35 -33.63 23.97
C TYR A 107 12.91 -34.13 23.84
N ARG A 108 12.41 -34.76 24.90
CA ARG A 108 11.01 -35.16 25.02
C ARG A 108 10.22 -34.02 25.66
N PHE A 109 9.09 -33.72 25.05
CA PHE A 109 8.08 -32.81 25.56
C PHE A 109 6.74 -33.53 25.69
N GLU A 110 5.85 -33.04 26.53
CA GLU A 110 4.46 -33.47 26.52
C GLU A 110 3.79 -33.13 25.17
N CYS A 111 2.99 -34.06 24.65
CA CYS A 111 2.16 -33.80 23.48
C CYS A 111 1.09 -32.75 23.83
N PRO A 112 0.91 -31.69 23.03
CA PRO A 112 -0.12 -30.70 23.29
C PRO A 112 -1.52 -31.28 23.41
N LYS A 113 -2.26 -30.83 24.43
CA LYS A 113 -3.68 -31.18 24.64
C LYS A 113 -4.64 -30.29 23.87
N ALA A 114 -4.16 -29.14 23.42
CA ALA A 114 -4.90 -28.21 22.60
C ALA A 114 -3.94 -27.35 21.77
N MET A 115 -4.45 -26.86 20.66
CA MET A 115 -3.81 -25.82 19.86
C MET A 115 -4.82 -24.73 19.54
N TRP A 116 -4.35 -23.51 19.31
CA TRP A 116 -5.18 -22.40 18.90
C TRP A 116 -4.48 -21.64 17.78
N PRO A 117 -5.22 -20.97 16.87
CA PRO A 117 -4.59 -20.09 15.90
C PRO A 117 -3.66 -19.09 16.58
N SER A 118 -2.38 -19.13 16.21
CA SER A 118 -1.40 -18.12 16.60
C SER A 118 -1.71 -16.80 15.90
N ASP A 119 -2.27 -16.91 14.69
CA ASP A 119 -2.65 -15.74 13.95
C ASP A 119 -3.94 -15.11 14.52
N ARG A 120 -3.79 -14.06 15.32
CA ARG A 120 -4.89 -13.18 15.75
C ARG A 120 -5.56 -12.46 14.58
N ARG A 121 -5.02 -12.57 13.36
CA ARG A 121 -5.51 -11.84 12.19
C ARG A 121 -6.69 -12.59 11.59
N ARG A 122 -7.82 -11.89 11.49
CA ARG A 122 -9.01 -12.36 10.78
C ARG A 122 -8.83 -12.45 9.26
N HIS A 123 -7.82 -11.78 8.70
CA HIS A 123 -7.62 -11.66 7.26
C HIS A 123 -6.14 -11.83 6.89
N PRO A 124 -5.83 -12.56 5.78
CA PRO A 124 -4.48 -12.67 5.28
C PRO A 124 -3.93 -11.32 4.82
N ARG A 125 -2.62 -11.12 5.00
CA ARG A 125 -1.90 -9.92 4.56
C ARG A 125 -1.10 -10.23 3.31
N PHE A 126 -1.23 -9.37 2.32
CA PHE A 126 -0.54 -9.51 1.05
C PHE A 126 0.56 -8.44 0.96
N PRO A 127 1.85 -8.84 0.95
CA PRO A 127 2.97 -7.90 0.92
C PRO A 127 3.15 -7.30 -0.46
N PHE A 128 3.54 -6.02 -0.56
CA PHE A 128 3.87 -5.33 -1.81
C PHE A 128 5.36 -5.42 -2.15
N ARG A 129 5.65 -5.53 -3.45
CA ARG A 129 7.02 -5.42 -3.95
C ARG A 129 7.39 -3.93 -4.07
N PRO A 130 8.67 -3.56 -3.92
CA PRO A 130 9.10 -2.17 -4.02
C PRO A 130 8.68 -1.45 -5.32
N ARG A 131 8.47 -2.18 -6.41
CA ARG A 131 8.07 -1.64 -7.73
C ARG A 131 6.57 -1.37 -7.87
N GLU A 132 5.74 -1.92 -7.00
CA GLU A 132 4.27 -1.84 -7.12
C GLU A 132 3.70 -0.56 -6.51
N ALA A 133 4.52 0.17 -5.74
CA ALA A 133 4.33 1.53 -5.23
C ALA A 133 2.92 1.97 -4.78
N PRO A 134 2.10 1.13 -4.11
CA PRO A 134 0.87 1.63 -3.50
C PRO A 134 1.21 2.65 -2.41
N TYR A 135 0.42 3.71 -2.32
CA TYR A 135 0.68 4.81 -1.40
C TYR A 135 -0.52 5.06 -0.49
N VAL A 136 -0.27 5.39 0.78
CA VAL A 136 -1.29 5.78 1.75
C VAL A 136 -1.13 7.24 2.10
N LEU A 137 -2.26 7.93 2.14
CA LEU A 137 -2.43 9.23 2.80
C LEU A 137 -3.48 9.08 3.89
N ALA A 138 -3.11 9.29 5.15
CA ALA A 138 -4.01 9.23 6.29
C ALA A 138 -4.05 10.55 7.05
N GLN A 139 -5.24 10.97 7.46
CA GLN A 139 -5.49 12.18 8.23
C GLN A 139 -5.91 11.81 9.65
N ASP A 140 -5.20 12.32 10.63
CA ASP A 140 -5.57 12.27 12.05
C ASP A 140 -6.79 13.17 12.32
N ALA A 141 -7.71 12.67 13.15
CA ALA A 141 -8.89 13.37 13.62
C ALA A 141 -8.61 14.50 14.64
N GLY A 142 -7.37 14.61 15.15
CA GLY A 142 -6.95 15.65 16.09
C GLY A 142 -7.06 17.08 15.56
N VAL A 143 -7.04 18.07 16.47
CA VAL A 143 -6.97 19.50 16.14
C VAL A 143 -5.80 20.14 16.92
N PRO A 144 -4.76 20.67 16.24
CA PRO A 144 -4.55 20.61 14.79
C PRO A 144 -4.19 19.18 14.35
N GLY A 145 -4.82 18.70 13.28
CA GLY A 145 -4.60 17.34 12.79
C GLY A 145 -3.30 17.20 12.03
N ARG A 146 -2.93 15.95 11.73
CA ARG A 146 -1.72 15.61 11.00
C ARG A 146 -2.05 14.79 9.76
N VAL A 147 -1.27 14.96 8.70
CA VAL A 147 -1.29 14.07 7.54
C VAL A 147 -0.09 13.15 7.60
N ILE A 148 -0.32 11.89 7.36
CA ILE A 148 0.65 10.82 7.39
C ILE A 148 0.70 10.23 5.99
N GLY A 149 1.89 10.20 5.40
CA GLY A 149 2.14 9.69 4.05
C GLY A 149 3.17 8.58 4.06
N GLY A 150 2.97 7.59 3.19
CA GLY A 150 4.01 6.61 2.92
C GLY A 150 3.58 5.41 2.08
N PRO A 151 4.54 4.63 1.56
CA PRO A 151 4.26 3.42 0.81
C PRO A 151 3.65 2.31 1.67
N VAL A 152 2.75 1.55 1.06
CA VAL A 152 2.12 0.38 1.69
C VAL A 152 3.01 -0.84 1.56
N LEU A 153 3.43 -1.41 2.69
CA LEU A 153 4.26 -2.61 2.74
C LEU A 153 3.43 -3.88 2.62
N ASN A 154 2.24 -3.91 3.24
CA ASN A 154 1.29 -5.00 3.08
C ASN A 154 -0.14 -4.53 3.34
N LEU A 155 -1.10 -5.26 2.77
CA LEU A 155 -2.53 -4.95 2.88
C LEU A 155 -3.33 -6.22 3.19
N SER A 156 -4.38 -6.06 3.99
CA SER A 156 -5.40 -7.08 4.27
C SER A 156 -6.77 -6.44 4.17
N GLN A 157 -7.82 -7.26 4.24
CA GLN A 157 -9.18 -6.75 4.25
C GLN A 157 -9.47 -5.86 5.48
N GLY A 158 -8.76 -6.04 6.59
CA GLY A 158 -8.96 -5.29 7.84
C GLY A 158 -7.95 -4.16 8.10
N GLY A 159 -6.99 -3.92 7.22
CA GLY A 159 -5.97 -2.91 7.46
C GLY A 159 -4.71 -3.02 6.60
N ALA A 160 -3.82 -2.05 6.76
CA ALA A 160 -2.58 -1.92 6.01
C ALA A 160 -1.38 -1.69 6.94
N LEU A 161 -0.19 -2.12 6.50
CA LEU A 161 1.08 -1.71 7.10
C LEU A 161 1.75 -0.69 6.18
N VAL A 162 2.11 0.46 6.74
CA VAL A 162 2.68 1.58 5.99
C VAL A 162 4.05 1.91 6.57
N ARG A 163 5.02 2.17 5.69
CA ARG A 163 6.27 2.83 6.09
C ARG A 163 6.06 4.33 5.98
N VAL A 164 6.16 5.05 7.09
CA VAL A 164 5.94 6.50 7.08
C VAL A 164 7.21 7.20 6.61
N ASP A 165 7.11 7.94 5.51
CA ASP A 165 8.20 8.80 5.00
C ASP A 165 7.92 10.29 5.22
N ARG A 166 6.65 10.65 5.46
CA ARG A 166 6.22 12.04 5.64
C ARG A 166 5.13 12.16 6.70
N VAL A 167 5.31 13.15 7.58
CA VAL A 167 4.25 13.66 8.47
C VAL A 167 4.17 15.17 8.28
N LEU A 168 2.96 15.70 8.11
CA LEU A 168 2.68 17.13 7.98
C LEU A 168 1.69 17.57 9.06
N ARG A 169 1.87 18.77 9.58
CA ARG A 169 0.84 19.45 10.38
C ARG A 169 -0.18 20.11 9.47
N LEU A 170 -1.48 19.86 9.68
CA LEU A 170 -2.54 20.41 8.84
C LEU A 170 -2.74 21.92 9.00
N ASP A 171 -2.42 22.45 10.17
CA ASP A 171 -2.62 23.86 10.48
C ASP A 171 -1.52 24.77 9.93
N THR A 172 -0.30 24.25 9.79
CA THR A 172 0.86 25.03 9.34
C THR A 172 1.51 24.52 8.05
N GLY A 173 1.08 23.37 7.52
CA GLY A 173 1.72 22.70 6.38
C GLY A 173 3.15 22.19 6.64
N ILE A 174 3.71 22.44 7.83
CA ILE A 174 5.11 22.15 8.14
C ILE A 174 5.34 20.64 8.24
N ARG A 175 6.40 20.17 7.57
CA ARG A 175 6.88 18.80 7.70
C ARG A 175 7.46 18.57 9.09
N VAL A 176 6.92 17.58 9.77
CA VAL A 176 7.40 17.13 11.08
C VAL A 176 8.34 15.95 10.86
N PRO A 177 9.47 15.89 11.59
CA PRO A 177 10.31 14.69 11.61
C PRO A 177 9.50 13.45 11.98
N VAL A 178 9.65 12.38 11.21
CA VAL A 178 8.91 11.14 11.43
C VAL A 178 9.45 10.46 12.69
N GLN A 179 8.59 10.24 13.69
CA GLN A 179 8.94 9.61 14.96
C GLN A 179 7.76 8.78 15.47
N THR A 180 8.04 7.66 16.12
CA THR A 180 7.03 6.77 16.74
C THR A 180 6.13 7.50 17.74
N ALA A 181 6.67 8.48 18.47
CA ALA A 181 5.95 9.30 19.45
C ALA A 181 4.80 10.13 18.86
N LEU A 182 4.71 10.27 17.53
CA LEU A 182 3.61 10.96 16.87
C LEU A 182 2.36 10.10 16.72
N PHE A 183 2.45 8.79 16.99
CA PHE A 183 1.42 7.80 16.70
C PHE A 183 1.03 7.03 17.96
N ASP A 184 -0.04 7.46 18.62
CA ASP A 184 -0.61 6.68 19.71
C ASP A 184 -1.45 5.52 19.16
N ARG A 185 -1.37 4.36 19.83
CA ARG A 185 -2.28 3.26 19.53
C ARG A 185 -3.71 3.70 19.80
N GLY A 186 -4.59 3.49 18.82
CA GLY A 186 -5.99 3.92 18.86
C GLY A 186 -6.20 5.34 18.33
N LEU A 187 -5.15 6.05 17.88
CA LEU A 187 -5.29 7.34 17.23
C LEU A 187 -6.25 7.22 16.04
N GLY A 188 -7.34 7.99 16.09
CA GLY A 188 -8.40 7.96 15.09
C GLY A 188 -7.94 8.64 13.80
N LEU A 189 -8.09 7.92 12.69
CA LEU A 189 -7.82 8.42 11.36
C LEU A 189 -9.15 8.69 10.66
N SER A 190 -9.50 9.97 10.55
CA SER A 190 -10.78 10.42 10.01
C SER A 190 -10.90 10.16 8.51
N ARG A 191 -9.77 10.06 7.80
CA ARG A 191 -9.71 9.79 6.36
C ARG A 191 -8.43 9.06 6.01
N ILE A 192 -8.52 7.91 5.34
CA ILE A 192 -7.40 7.11 4.85
C ILE A 192 -7.65 6.88 3.36
N ARG A 193 -6.74 7.33 2.50
CA ARG A 193 -6.76 7.11 1.05
C ARG A 193 -5.63 6.16 0.68
N LEU A 194 -5.98 4.98 0.18
CA LEU A 194 -5.05 4.06 -0.48
C LEU A 194 -5.11 4.31 -1.98
N GLN A 195 -3.95 4.55 -2.58
CA GLN A 195 -3.79 4.82 -4.00
C GLN A 195 -3.03 3.68 -4.67
N ASP A 196 -3.26 3.54 -5.98
CA ASP A 196 -2.50 2.65 -6.86
C ASP A 196 -2.59 1.16 -6.48
N LEU A 197 -3.72 0.75 -5.87
CA LEU A 197 -3.95 -0.68 -5.66
C LEU A 197 -4.34 -1.35 -7.00
N PRO A 198 -3.88 -2.59 -7.24
CA PRO A 198 -4.28 -3.33 -8.44
C PRO A 198 -5.80 -3.46 -8.54
N ARG A 199 -6.37 -3.03 -9.67
CA ARG A 199 -7.84 -3.05 -9.93
C ARG A 199 -8.68 -2.18 -8.98
N LEU A 200 -8.04 -1.37 -8.14
CA LEU A 200 -8.70 -0.46 -7.21
C LEU A 200 -7.84 0.82 -7.09
N PRO A 201 -7.94 1.75 -8.05
CA PRO A 201 -7.02 2.89 -8.13
C PRO A 201 -7.10 3.81 -6.91
N LEU A 202 -8.27 3.87 -6.26
CA LEU A 202 -8.48 4.61 -5.03
C LEU A 202 -9.41 3.84 -4.09
N LEU A 203 -9.02 3.70 -2.84
CA LEU A 203 -9.86 3.24 -1.75
C LEU A 203 -9.82 4.28 -0.62
N GLU A 204 -10.99 4.80 -0.25
CA GLU A 204 -11.12 5.78 0.82
C GLU A 204 -11.90 5.19 1.99
N VAL A 205 -11.30 5.17 3.18
CA VAL A 205 -11.85 4.53 4.39
C VAL A 205 -11.51 5.34 5.63
N ARG A 206 -12.18 5.02 6.75
CA ARG A 206 -11.80 5.50 8.08
C ARG A 206 -11.06 4.41 8.83
N GLY A 207 -10.38 4.76 9.92
CA GLY A 207 -9.67 3.75 10.70
C GLY A 207 -8.96 4.31 11.91
N ALA A 208 -8.03 3.53 12.45
CA ALA A 208 -7.20 3.94 13.57
C ALA A 208 -5.82 3.28 13.51
N VAL A 209 -4.86 3.90 14.18
CA VAL A 209 -3.53 3.32 14.38
C VAL A 209 -3.64 2.08 15.27
N ALA A 210 -3.29 0.92 14.75
CA ALA A 210 -3.32 -0.35 15.47
C ALA A 210 -2.04 -0.59 16.28
N HIS A 211 -0.88 -0.24 15.72
CA HIS A 211 0.44 -0.34 16.34
C HIS A 211 1.46 0.48 15.56
N VAL A 212 2.55 0.87 16.22
CA VAL A 212 3.69 1.57 15.62
C VAL A 212 4.98 0.97 16.17
N PHE A 213 6.02 0.88 15.36
CA PHE A 213 7.35 0.46 15.80
C PHE A 213 8.44 0.95 14.85
N ASP A 214 9.65 1.09 15.38
CA ASP A 214 10.85 1.40 14.61
C ASP A 214 11.42 0.13 13.96
N HIS A 215 11.86 0.26 12.71
CA HIS A 215 12.57 -0.76 11.97
C HIS A 215 13.83 -0.16 11.35
N GLY A 216 14.93 -0.16 12.11
CA GLY A 216 16.13 0.58 11.74
C GLY A 216 15.90 2.08 11.83
N GLU A 217 16.06 2.80 10.72
CA GLU A 217 15.78 4.24 10.60
C GLU A 217 14.36 4.53 10.10
N GLU A 218 13.55 3.50 9.85
CA GLU A 218 12.20 3.63 9.32
C GLU A 218 11.13 3.48 10.41
N VAL A 219 10.07 4.29 10.34
CA VAL A 219 8.91 4.16 11.22
C VAL A 219 7.80 3.42 10.49
N LEU A 220 7.36 2.29 11.06
CA LEU A 220 6.28 1.48 10.50
C LEU A 220 4.99 1.66 11.31
N VAL A 221 3.91 2.00 10.63
CA VAL A 221 2.58 2.21 11.22
C VAL A 221 1.61 1.17 10.66
N GLY A 222 1.04 0.36 11.55
CA GLY A 222 -0.07 -0.52 11.24
C GLY A 222 -1.39 0.21 11.41
N ILE A 223 -2.19 0.29 10.35
CA ILE A 223 -3.49 0.95 10.32
C ILE A 223 -4.59 -0.11 10.26
N ALA A 224 -5.54 -0.07 11.18
CA ALA A 224 -6.76 -0.86 11.13
C ALA A 224 -7.87 -0.05 10.44
N PHE A 225 -8.55 -0.66 9.48
CA PHE A 225 -9.72 -0.04 8.84
C PHE A 225 -10.92 -0.13 9.78
N GLY A 226 -11.76 0.90 9.75
CA GLY A 226 -13.08 0.88 10.35
C GLY A 226 -14.06 0.05 9.53
N GLU A 227 -15.35 0.23 9.78
CA GLU A 227 -16.39 -0.41 8.99
C GLU A 227 -16.29 0.03 7.52
N LEU A 228 -16.17 -0.96 6.63
CA LEU A 228 -16.17 -0.77 5.19
C LEU A 228 -17.61 -0.94 4.69
N GLY A 229 -18.03 -0.10 3.75
CA GLY A 229 -19.25 -0.35 3.00
C GLY A 229 -19.12 -1.62 2.16
N GLU A 230 -20.26 -2.19 1.74
CA GLU A 230 -20.28 -3.47 1.01
C GLU A 230 -19.53 -3.38 -0.32
N GLU A 231 -19.63 -2.23 -1.01
CA GLU A 231 -18.96 -2.00 -2.29
C GLU A 231 -17.44 -1.88 -2.12
N GLU A 232 -16.97 -1.10 -1.15
CA GLU A 232 -15.55 -0.96 -0.84
C GLU A 232 -14.96 -2.29 -0.38
N ALA A 233 -15.68 -3.03 0.47
CA ALA A 233 -15.27 -4.35 0.93
C ALA A 233 -15.22 -5.38 -0.21
N ARG A 234 -16.12 -5.28 -1.20
CA ARG A 234 -16.09 -6.12 -2.40
C ARG A 234 -14.91 -5.76 -3.30
N ALA A 235 -14.72 -4.48 -3.61
CA ALA A 235 -13.62 -4.02 -4.45
C ALA A 235 -12.25 -4.35 -3.83
N LEU A 236 -12.10 -4.18 -2.52
CA LEU A 236 -10.88 -4.56 -1.79
C LEU A 236 -10.64 -6.07 -1.88
N ARG A 237 -11.66 -6.91 -1.69
CA ARG A 237 -11.53 -8.37 -1.86
C ARG A 237 -11.10 -8.76 -3.27
N GLU A 238 -11.65 -8.13 -4.31
CA GLU A 238 -11.28 -8.39 -5.70
C GLU A 238 -9.81 -8.00 -5.97
N SER A 239 -9.36 -6.86 -5.45
CA SER A 239 -7.96 -6.43 -5.52
C SER A 239 -7.01 -7.41 -4.82
N LEU A 240 -7.37 -7.85 -3.61
CA LEU A 240 -6.58 -8.81 -2.83
C LEU A 240 -6.55 -10.21 -3.48
N ALA A 241 -7.66 -10.67 -4.05
CA ALA A 241 -7.73 -11.94 -4.76
C ALA A 241 -6.86 -11.93 -6.02
N PHE A 242 -6.89 -10.83 -6.80
CA PHE A 242 -5.98 -10.65 -7.93
C PHE A 242 -4.51 -10.71 -7.47
N ARG A 243 -4.19 -10.06 -6.35
CA ARG A 243 -2.85 -10.07 -5.77
C ARG A 243 -2.40 -11.48 -5.36
N GLN A 244 -3.27 -12.23 -4.70
CA GLN A 244 -3.01 -13.62 -4.33
C GLN A 244 -2.69 -14.46 -5.57
N ALA A 245 -3.45 -14.31 -6.64
CA ALA A 245 -3.21 -15.01 -7.90
C ALA A 245 -1.86 -14.63 -8.53
N VAL A 246 -1.49 -13.34 -8.50
CA VAL A 246 -0.19 -12.87 -9.01
C VAL A 246 0.98 -13.39 -8.17
N GLN A 247 0.82 -13.54 -6.85
CA GLN A 247 1.84 -14.08 -5.97
C GLN A 247 1.99 -15.60 -6.07
N ALA A 248 0.88 -16.32 -6.28
CA ALA A 248 0.85 -17.78 -6.41
C ALA A 248 1.37 -18.27 -7.76
N ALA A 249 1.43 -17.41 -8.79
CA ALA A 249 1.96 -17.78 -10.09
C ALA A 249 3.49 -18.02 -10.02
N PRO A 250 3.97 -19.28 -10.18
CA PRO A 250 5.40 -19.55 -10.12
C PRO A 250 6.09 -18.96 -11.35
N GLY A 251 7.00 -18.00 -11.12
CA GLY A 251 8.14 -17.67 -11.97
C GLY A 251 7.94 -17.67 -13.49
N ARG A 252 6.83 -17.16 -14.02
CA ARG A 252 6.65 -17.05 -15.47
C ARG A 252 7.09 -15.67 -15.96
N PRO A 253 8.05 -15.56 -16.90
CA PRO A 253 8.28 -14.31 -17.60
C PRO A 253 7.00 -13.94 -18.35
N ARG A 254 6.55 -12.70 -18.20
CA ARG A 254 5.30 -12.19 -18.77
C ARG A 254 5.43 -12.02 -20.28
N SER A 255 5.15 -13.12 -20.98
CA SER A 255 4.55 -13.11 -22.31
C SER A 255 3.49 -14.20 -22.31
N ALA A 256 2.25 -13.85 -21.99
CA ALA A 256 1.10 -14.71 -22.23
C ALA A 256 -0.11 -13.79 -22.44
N GLU A 257 -0.30 -13.53 -23.72
CA GLU A 257 -1.52 -13.03 -24.35
C GLU A 257 -2.76 -13.74 -23.79
N VAL A 258 -3.82 -12.97 -23.58
CA VAL A 258 -5.17 -13.51 -23.52
C VAL A 258 -5.59 -13.81 -24.95
N GLU A 259 -6.10 -15.03 -25.13
CA GLU A 259 -6.40 -15.72 -26.37
C GLU A 259 -7.17 -14.88 -27.40
N GLY A 260 -6.68 -14.91 -28.65
CA GLY A 260 -7.38 -14.40 -29.82
C GLY A 260 -6.57 -14.55 -31.11
N GLY A 261 -6.45 -15.77 -31.64
CA GLY A 261 -6.18 -16.00 -33.07
C GLY A 261 -4.72 -16.25 -33.48
N SER A 262 -4.44 -17.51 -33.80
CA SER A 262 -3.22 -18.05 -34.41
C SER A 262 -2.78 -17.34 -35.70
N LEU A 263 -1.46 -17.15 -35.89
CA LEU A 263 -0.66 -17.82 -36.94
C LEU A 263 0.82 -17.34 -36.95
N LEU A 264 1.73 -18.33 -36.78
CA LEU A 264 3.11 -18.44 -37.30
C LEU A 264 4.29 -17.71 -36.58
N SER A 265 5.14 -18.54 -35.94
CA SER A 265 6.55 -18.30 -35.52
C SER A 265 7.51 -18.11 -36.74
N PRO A 266 8.87 -17.97 -36.63
CA PRO A 266 9.78 -18.03 -35.46
C PRO A 266 11.04 -17.09 -35.43
N GLY A 267 11.78 -17.11 -34.30
CA GLY A 267 13.25 -16.84 -34.17
C GLY A 267 13.63 -15.41 -33.79
N ASN A 268 14.53 -15.08 -32.85
CA ASN A 268 15.79 -15.73 -32.48
C ASN A 268 16.24 -15.39 -31.04
N ALA A 269 17.11 -16.24 -30.51
CA ALA A 269 17.60 -16.32 -29.14
C ALA A 269 18.93 -15.59 -28.85
N GLY A 270 19.23 -15.43 -27.55
CA GLY A 270 20.58 -15.23 -26.97
C GLY A 270 20.62 -14.03 -25.99
N GLY A 271 21.12 -14.07 -24.75
CA GLY A 271 21.77 -15.11 -23.97
C GLY A 271 22.93 -14.54 -23.12
N HIS A 272 22.74 -14.51 -21.78
CA HIS A 272 23.73 -14.61 -20.67
C HIS A 272 24.57 -13.38 -20.21
N GLY A 273 24.65 -13.24 -18.86
CA GLY A 273 25.24 -12.14 -18.05
C GLY A 273 26.77 -12.18 -17.85
N PRO A 274 27.41 -11.74 -16.72
CA PRO A 274 26.95 -11.51 -15.33
C PRO A 274 27.31 -10.12 -14.71
N GLY A 275 26.88 -9.83 -13.46
CA GLY A 275 27.08 -8.55 -12.73
C GLY A 275 28.51 -8.28 -12.20
N PRO A 276 28.79 -7.12 -11.54
CA PRO A 276 28.41 -6.93 -10.12
C PRO A 276 28.13 -5.48 -9.62
N ALA A 277 27.59 -5.42 -8.39
CA ALA A 277 27.77 -4.45 -7.29
C ALA A 277 27.36 -2.96 -7.41
N THR A 278 26.33 -2.63 -6.60
CA THR A 278 26.11 -1.39 -5.81
C THR A 278 26.35 -0.03 -6.45
N GLU A 279 25.26 0.65 -6.81
CA GLU A 279 25.17 2.10 -6.87
C GLU A 279 23.76 2.56 -6.46
N GLU A 280 23.72 3.68 -5.75
CA GLU A 280 22.56 4.39 -5.23
C GLU A 280 21.54 4.69 -6.35
N VAL A 281 20.30 4.23 -6.20
CA VAL A 281 19.22 4.60 -7.14
C VAL A 281 18.50 5.83 -6.60
N LEU A 282 19.12 6.98 -6.82
CA LEU A 282 18.37 8.19 -7.14
C LEU A 282 17.58 7.91 -8.42
N LEU A 283 16.30 8.27 -8.43
CA LEU A 283 15.44 8.25 -9.60
C LEU A 283 16.08 9.10 -10.73
N GLN A 284 16.88 8.45 -11.57
CA GLN A 284 17.17 8.92 -12.91
C GLN A 284 16.21 8.28 -13.90
N PRO A 285 15.84 9.02 -14.97
CA PRO A 285 14.89 8.56 -15.96
C PRO A 285 15.51 7.41 -16.75
N SER A 286 14.73 6.35 -16.99
CA SER A 286 15.09 5.32 -17.95
C SER A 286 15.09 5.94 -19.35
N GLY A 287 16.24 6.46 -19.77
CA GLY A 287 16.53 6.83 -21.15
C GLY A 287 16.61 5.59 -22.02
N ALA A 288 15.47 5.17 -22.57
CA ALA A 288 15.38 4.37 -23.80
C ALA A 288 13.95 4.41 -24.37
N ALA A 289 13.54 5.59 -24.85
CA ALA A 289 12.52 5.72 -25.89
C ALA A 289 12.67 7.08 -26.60
N ALA A 290 13.87 7.38 -27.11
CA ALA A 290 13.96 8.26 -28.26
C ALA A 290 13.53 7.44 -29.49
N ALA A 291 12.57 7.97 -30.25
CA ALA A 291 12.06 7.45 -31.53
C ALA A 291 11.09 6.24 -31.47
N GLY A 292 9.93 6.42 -30.82
CA GLY A 292 8.70 5.71 -31.16
C GLY A 292 7.58 6.76 -31.24
N GLY A 293 7.06 7.01 -32.44
CA GLY A 293 6.08 8.08 -32.68
C GLY A 293 4.86 7.95 -31.76
N GLU A 294 4.39 9.08 -31.22
CA GLU A 294 3.08 9.16 -30.57
C GLU A 294 2.03 8.51 -31.48
N ASP A 295 1.12 7.73 -30.90
CA ASP A 295 -0.02 7.17 -31.63
C ASP A 295 -0.74 8.33 -32.36
N PRO A 296 -0.78 8.33 -33.71
CA PRO A 296 -1.35 9.42 -34.49
C PRO A 296 -2.83 9.66 -34.18
N ARG A 297 -3.54 8.66 -33.63
CA ARG A 297 -4.92 8.81 -33.15
C ARG A 297 -5.01 9.70 -31.92
N ARG A 298 -4.05 9.61 -31.00
CA ARG A 298 -3.98 10.49 -29.83
C ARG A 298 -3.70 11.93 -30.24
N GLY A 299 -2.76 12.13 -31.16
CA GLY A 299 -2.46 13.45 -31.72
C GLY A 299 -3.68 14.10 -32.41
N LEU A 300 -4.49 13.32 -33.12
CA LEU A 300 -5.76 13.79 -33.70
C LEU A 300 -6.81 14.12 -32.63
N ALA A 301 -6.99 13.24 -31.64
CA ALA A 301 -7.95 13.46 -30.55
C ALA A 301 -7.63 14.74 -29.75
N ARG A 302 -6.36 14.97 -29.39
CA ARG A 302 -5.92 16.17 -28.68
C ARG A 302 -6.19 17.46 -29.47
N ARG A 303 -6.10 17.42 -30.80
CA ARG A 303 -6.43 18.58 -31.68
C ARG A 303 -7.91 18.93 -31.68
N GLU A 304 -8.78 17.98 -31.38
CA GLU A 304 -10.23 18.20 -31.32
C GLU A 304 -10.69 18.77 -29.98
N VAL A 305 -9.93 18.53 -28.90
CA VAL A 305 -10.20 19.08 -27.56
C VAL A 305 -10.19 20.60 -27.60
N ARG A 306 -11.35 21.19 -27.31
CA ARG A 306 -11.49 22.63 -27.08
C ARG A 306 -11.24 22.93 -25.62
N GLY A 307 -10.25 23.75 -25.33
CA GLY A 307 -9.94 24.16 -23.98
C GLY A 307 -9.94 25.67 -23.80
N LEU A 308 -10.08 26.10 -22.54
CA LEU A 308 -9.98 27.50 -22.16
C LEU A 308 -8.91 27.65 -21.07
N LEU A 309 -7.87 28.45 -21.33
CA LEU A 309 -6.81 28.78 -20.39
C LEU A 309 -7.11 30.11 -19.69
N VAL A 310 -7.20 30.08 -18.37
CA VAL A 310 -7.26 31.24 -17.49
C VAL A 310 -5.84 31.61 -17.08
N ALA A 311 -5.29 32.64 -17.71
CA ALA A 311 -3.96 33.14 -17.43
C ALA A 311 -3.81 34.59 -17.91
N GLU A 312 -3.14 35.42 -17.11
CA GLU A 312 -2.88 36.81 -17.46
C GLU A 312 -2.07 36.93 -18.76
N PRO A 313 -2.32 37.96 -19.59
CA PRO A 313 -1.53 38.20 -20.79
C PRO A 313 -0.06 38.44 -20.45
N GLY A 314 0.83 37.58 -20.98
CA GLY A 314 2.25 37.76 -20.81
C GLY A 314 3.09 36.54 -21.25
N PRO A 315 4.42 36.62 -21.08
CA PRO A 315 5.35 35.58 -21.52
C PRO A 315 5.05 34.19 -20.93
N ARG A 316 4.51 34.15 -19.71
CA ARG A 316 4.16 32.91 -19.01
C ARG A 316 2.99 32.19 -19.69
N ARG A 317 1.91 32.91 -19.98
CA ARG A 317 0.77 32.37 -20.75
C ARG A 317 1.23 31.84 -22.11
N ASP A 318 2.11 32.58 -22.79
CA ASP A 318 2.60 32.17 -24.11
C ASP A 318 3.44 30.88 -24.03
N ARG A 319 4.23 30.70 -22.96
CA ARG A 319 4.95 29.44 -22.68
C ARG A 319 4.00 28.28 -22.43
N ILE A 320 3.01 28.46 -21.56
CA ILE A 320 1.99 27.43 -21.27
C ILE A 320 1.29 27.00 -22.56
N LEU A 321 0.85 27.97 -23.37
CA LEU A 321 0.23 27.69 -24.67
C LEU A 321 1.18 26.98 -25.64
N ALA A 322 2.47 27.33 -25.65
CA ALA A 322 3.47 26.65 -26.48
C ALA A 322 3.66 25.18 -26.06
N VAL A 323 3.74 24.90 -24.76
CA VAL A 323 3.82 23.53 -24.21
C VAL A 323 2.59 22.72 -24.61
N LEU A 324 1.39 23.25 -24.36
CA LEU A 324 0.12 22.56 -24.67
C LEU A 324 -0.05 22.31 -26.18
N ARG A 325 0.34 23.26 -27.03
CA ARG A 325 0.37 23.07 -28.49
C ARG A 325 1.40 22.04 -28.92
N GLY A 326 2.56 22.00 -28.26
CA GLY A 326 3.59 20.98 -28.45
C GLY A 326 3.07 19.56 -28.12
N LEU A 327 2.18 19.45 -27.14
CA LEU A 327 1.48 18.21 -26.79
C LEU A 327 0.32 17.86 -27.73
N GLY A 328 -0.08 18.75 -28.64
CA GLY A 328 -1.15 18.53 -29.62
C GLY A 328 -2.49 19.23 -29.32
N TYR A 329 -2.61 19.95 -28.21
CA TYR A 329 -3.81 20.72 -27.85
C TYR A 329 -3.83 22.06 -28.62
N ALA A 330 -4.40 22.03 -29.83
CA ALA A 330 -4.35 23.16 -30.76
C ALA A 330 -5.51 24.17 -30.61
N ARG A 331 -6.65 23.75 -30.04
CA ARG A 331 -7.88 24.56 -29.91
C ARG A 331 -8.04 25.11 -28.50
N LEU A 332 -7.08 25.95 -28.10
CA LEU A 332 -7.07 26.61 -26.79
C LEU A 332 -7.33 28.10 -26.95
N ASP A 333 -8.42 28.58 -26.36
CA ASP A 333 -8.65 30.01 -26.15
C ASP A 333 -8.05 30.43 -24.80
N ALA A 334 -7.74 31.71 -24.64
CA ALA A 334 -7.21 32.22 -23.38
C ALA A 334 -8.01 33.44 -22.89
N VAL A 335 -8.27 33.48 -21.58
CA VAL A 335 -8.89 34.59 -20.87
C VAL A 335 -7.99 35.07 -19.73
N PRO A 336 -8.02 36.37 -19.41
CA PRO A 336 -7.08 36.94 -18.45
C PRO A 336 -7.34 36.48 -17.00
N ASP A 337 -8.59 36.19 -16.64
CA ASP A 337 -8.99 35.89 -15.26
C ASP A 337 -10.23 34.98 -15.20
N ALA A 338 -10.52 34.50 -13.99
CA ALA A 338 -11.65 33.60 -13.73
C ALA A 338 -13.02 34.26 -13.96
N ALA A 339 -13.13 35.59 -13.84
CA ALA A 339 -14.39 36.32 -14.06
C ALA A 339 -14.76 36.36 -15.55
N ALA A 340 -13.77 36.41 -16.43
CA ALA A 340 -13.95 36.37 -17.87
C ALA A 340 -14.40 34.99 -18.40
N VAL A 341 -14.27 33.92 -17.61
CA VAL A 341 -14.65 32.55 -18.00
C VAL A 341 -16.13 32.45 -18.34
N GLY A 342 -17.02 33.01 -17.52
CA GLY A 342 -18.47 32.92 -17.76
C GLY A 342 -18.89 33.53 -19.11
N ALA A 343 -18.28 34.67 -19.47
CA ALA A 343 -18.53 35.31 -20.76
C ALA A 343 -17.90 34.57 -21.94
N ALA A 344 -16.81 33.83 -21.74
CA ALA A 344 -16.20 32.98 -22.77
C ALA A 344 -17.00 31.69 -22.99
N LEU A 345 -17.52 31.08 -21.90
CA LEU A 345 -18.39 29.91 -21.96
C LEU A 345 -19.70 30.17 -22.72
N GLY A 346 -20.24 31.40 -22.67
CA GLY A 346 -21.46 31.77 -23.38
C GLY A 346 -21.30 32.06 -24.87
N ARG A 347 -20.06 32.20 -25.38
CA ARG A 347 -19.77 32.61 -26.77
C ARG A 347 -19.39 31.47 -27.72
N SER A 348 -19.21 30.25 -27.21
CA SER A 348 -18.71 29.09 -27.98
C SER A 348 -19.41 27.79 -27.58
N ALA A 349 -19.28 26.75 -28.40
CA ALA A 349 -19.58 25.39 -27.96
C ALA A 349 -18.73 25.07 -26.72
N ALA A 350 -19.37 24.57 -25.66
CA ALA A 350 -18.75 24.46 -24.33
C ALA A 350 -17.35 23.80 -24.39
N PRO A 351 -16.31 24.41 -23.78
CA PRO A 351 -14.98 23.83 -23.75
C PRO A 351 -15.02 22.49 -22.99
N ALA A 352 -14.32 21.50 -23.53
CA ALA A 352 -14.17 20.18 -22.94
C ALA A 352 -13.10 20.15 -21.84
N LEU A 353 -12.28 21.20 -21.73
CA LEU A 353 -11.19 21.32 -20.75
C LEU A 353 -11.04 22.77 -20.27
N LEU A 354 -10.95 22.97 -18.96
CA LEU A 354 -10.59 24.25 -18.34
C LEU A 354 -9.17 24.14 -17.76
N LEU A 355 -8.36 25.17 -17.98
CA LEU A 355 -6.99 25.26 -17.49
C LEU A 355 -6.86 26.57 -16.72
N MET A 356 -6.18 26.59 -15.58
CA MET A 356 -5.90 27.83 -14.84
C MET A 356 -4.46 27.86 -14.34
N ASP A 357 -3.76 28.96 -14.60
CA ASP A 357 -2.42 29.21 -14.06
C ASP A 357 -2.53 29.73 -12.62
N LEU A 358 -2.05 28.95 -11.65
CA LEU A 358 -2.07 29.32 -10.24
C LEU A 358 -0.84 30.11 -9.80
N HIS A 359 0.19 30.19 -10.63
CA HIS A 359 1.46 30.80 -10.22
C HIS A 359 1.35 32.28 -9.79
N PRO A 360 0.52 33.15 -10.41
CA PRO A 360 0.35 34.52 -9.89
C PRO A 360 -0.20 34.56 -8.47
N LEU A 361 -1.09 33.61 -8.14
CA LEU A 361 -1.72 33.51 -6.83
C LEU A 361 -0.76 32.86 -5.81
N LEU A 362 -0.02 31.83 -6.22
CA LEU A 362 0.98 31.17 -5.38
C LEU A 362 2.24 32.01 -5.16
N ALA A 363 2.51 33.00 -6.01
CA ALA A 363 3.61 33.94 -5.81
C ALA A 363 3.30 35.05 -4.79
N SER A 364 2.01 35.27 -4.47
CA SER A 364 1.56 36.33 -3.56
C SER A 364 1.16 35.84 -2.17
N GLU A 365 0.99 34.53 -1.98
CA GLU A 365 0.65 33.93 -0.70
C GLU A 365 1.63 32.81 -0.31
N GLU A 366 1.91 32.66 1.00
CA GLU A 366 2.87 31.69 1.52
C GLU A 366 2.34 30.23 1.53
N GLU A 367 1.02 30.00 1.41
CA GLU A 367 0.39 28.67 1.55
C GLU A 367 -0.46 28.24 0.32
N PRO A 368 -0.08 27.17 -0.40
CA PRO A 368 -0.81 26.73 -1.60
C PRO A 368 -2.26 26.30 -1.39
N LEU A 369 -2.59 25.71 -0.24
CA LEU A 369 -3.97 25.28 0.05
C LEU A 369 -4.90 26.46 0.34
N ALA A 370 -4.39 27.54 0.92
CA ALA A 370 -5.14 28.77 1.13
C ALA A 370 -5.53 29.41 -0.22
N VAL A 371 -4.56 29.43 -1.15
CA VAL A 371 -4.79 29.84 -2.54
C VAL A 371 -5.84 28.97 -3.22
N PHE A 372 -5.80 27.65 -3.06
CA PHE A 372 -6.85 26.80 -3.62
C PHE A 372 -8.24 27.10 -3.03
N ARG A 373 -8.34 27.26 -1.70
CA ARG A 373 -9.62 27.57 -1.04
C ARG A 373 -10.21 28.91 -1.48
N SER A 374 -9.37 29.90 -1.82
CA SER A 374 -9.85 31.20 -2.29
C SER A 374 -10.45 31.12 -3.70
N ILE A 375 -9.96 30.22 -4.55
CA ILE A 375 -10.46 30.02 -5.92
C ILE A 375 -11.48 28.88 -6.05
N GLU A 376 -11.61 28.01 -5.06
CA GLU A 376 -12.54 26.87 -5.06
C GLU A 376 -13.98 27.28 -5.41
N PRO A 377 -14.57 28.39 -4.89
CA PRO A 377 -15.90 28.83 -5.30
C PRO A 377 -16.00 29.16 -6.80
N GLN A 378 -14.93 29.68 -7.38
CA GLN A 378 -14.87 30.03 -8.81
C GLN A 378 -14.81 28.77 -9.67
N ILE A 379 -13.99 27.79 -9.26
CA ILE A 379 -13.90 26.47 -9.91
C ILE A 379 -15.25 25.76 -9.84
N ARG A 380 -15.91 25.76 -8.67
CA ARG A 380 -17.25 25.17 -8.52
C ARG A 380 -18.29 25.84 -9.42
N ALA A 381 -18.19 27.14 -9.65
CA ALA A 381 -19.06 27.86 -10.58
C ALA A 381 -18.89 27.41 -12.04
N TRP A 382 -17.77 26.75 -12.38
CA TRP A 382 -17.55 26.15 -13.69
C TRP A 382 -18.22 24.78 -13.86
N GLY A 383 -18.81 24.21 -12.80
CA GLY A 383 -19.50 22.91 -12.81
C GLY A 383 -18.55 21.71 -12.85
N GLU A 384 -19.07 20.53 -13.18
CA GLU A 384 -18.30 19.26 -13.28
C GLU A 384 -17.43 19.17 -14.54
N ARG A 385 -16.96 20.29 -15.07
CA ARG A 385 -16.12 20.32 -16.28
C ARG A 385 -14.70 19.85 -15.93
N PRO A 386 -14.06 19.03 -16.79
CA PRO A 386 -12.65 18.69 -16.65
C PRO A 386 -11.80 19.95 -16.50
N THR A 387 -11.12 20.07 -15.36
CA THR A 387 -10.37 21.25 -14.96
C THR A 387 -8.97 20.81 -14.52
N ALA A 388 -7.95 21.50 -15.04
CA ALA A 388 -6.56 21.29 -14.67
C ALA A 388 -5.95 22.61 -14.16
N LEU A 389 -5.31 22.56 -13.00
CA LEU A 389 -4.67 23.70 -12.38
C LEU A 389 -3.15 23.59 -12.53
N ILE A 390 -2.53 24.56 -13.17
CA ILE A 390 -1.09 24.60 -13.41
C ILE A 390 -0.43 25.24 -12.20
N CYS A 391 0.43 24.49 -11.52
CA CYS A 391 1.17 24.95 -10.36
C CYS A 391 2.69 24.88 -10.60
N PRO A 392 3.48 25.80 -10.00
CA PRO A 392 4.93 25.79 -10.13
C PRO A 392 5.58 24.51 -9.57
N SER A 393 5.00 23.92 -8.53
CA SER A 393 5.39 22.62 -7.97
C SER A 393 4.17 21.94 -7.38
N LEU A 394 4.02 20.62 -7.54
CA LEU A 394 2.86 19.90 -7.02
C LEU A 394 2.93 19.70 -5.50
N ASP A 395 2.32 20.62 -4.74
CA ASP A 395 2.16 20.49 -3.30
C ASP A 395 1.20 19.32 -2.96
N PRO A 396 1.58 18.38 -2.07
CA PRO A 396 0.69 17.30 -1.61
C PRO A 396 -0.65 17.77 -1.05
N ALA A 397 -0.72 18.95 -0.43
CA ALA A 397 -1.96 19.54 0.05
C ALA A 397 -2.93 19.84 -1.11
N LEU A 398 -2.42 20.24 -2.27
CA LEU A 398 -3.20 20.43 -3.50
C LEU A 398 -3.65 19.09 -4.08
N GLN A 399 -2.85 18.03 -3.96
CA GLN A 399 -3.26 16.68 -4.37
C GLN A 399 -4.46 16.15 -3.57
N MET A 400 -4.64 16.59 -2.31
CA MET A 400 -5.76 16.15 -1.47
C MET A 400 -7.13 16.61 -1.97
N VAL A 401 -7.18 17.73 -2.72
CA VAL A 401 -8.41 18.31 -3.27
C VAL A 401 -8.67 17.89 -4.72
N GLN A 402 -7.80 17.07 -5.32
CA GLN A 402 -8.06 16.45 -6.62
C GLN A 402 -9.29 15.55 -6.59
N GLY A 403 -10.03 15.54 -7.70
CA GLY A 403 -11.23 14.74 -7.90
C GLY A 403 -11.39 14.34 -9.36
N ALA A 404 -12.48 13.66 -9.70
CA ALA A 404 -12.72 13.11 -11.04
C ALA A 404 -12.66 14.14 -12.19
N HIS A 405 -12.90 15.42 -11.87
CA HIS A 405 -12.90 16.52 -12.84
C HIS A 405 -11.87 17.61 -12.51
N LEU A 406 -11.00 17.41 -11.52
CA LEU A 406 -10.04 18.42 -11.08
C LEU A 406 -8.66 17.80 -10.81
N HIS A 407 -7.68 18.16 -11.62
CA HIS A 407 -6.29 17.71 -11.48
C HIS A 407 -5.32 18.89 -11.41
N PHE A 408 -4.10 18.63 -10.94
CA PHE A 408 -3.02 19.62 -10.93
C PHE A 408 -1.93 19.18 -11.91
N LEU A 409 -1.30 20.16 -12.56
CA LEU A 409 -0.21 19.97 -13.51
C LEU A 409 1.06 20.60 -12.94
N ASP A 410 2.13 19.82 -12.86
CA ASP A 410 3.42 20.28 -12.34
C ASP A 410 4.21 20.98 -13.43
N GLU A 411 4.50 22.27 -13.28
CA GLU A 411 5.32 23.00 -14.24
C GLU A 411 6.76 22.49 -14.31
N GLU A 412 7.26 21.83 -13.27
CA GLU A 412 8.59 21.20 -13.30
C GLU A 412 8.62 19.92 -14.17
N CYS A 413 7.47 19.31 -14.46
CA CYS A 413 7.35 18.09 -15.26
C CYS A 413 6.34 18.21 -16.42
N PRO A 414 6.57 19.12 -17.38
CA PRO A 414 5.64 19.38 -18.50
C PRO A 414 5.41 18.17 -19.41
N GLU A 415 6.35 17.22 -19.47
CA GLU A 415 6.23 15.96 -20.20
C GLU A 415 5.10 15.06 -19.69
N LEU A 416 4.70 15.21 -18.42
CA LEU A 416 3.61 14.43 -17.81
C LEU A 416 2.24 15.04 -18.08
N TRP A 417 2.16 16.30 -18.53
CA TRP A 417 0.89 17.01 -18.73
C TRP A 417 0.00 16.28 -19.73
N GLY A 418 0.59 15.75 -20.81
CA GLY A 418 -0.16 15.01 -21.83
C GLY A 418 -0.95 13.84 -21.23
N ALA A 419 -0.32 13.03 -20.38
CA ALA A 419 -0.98 11.87 -19.77
C ALA A 419 -2.12 12.28 -18.82
N VAL A 420 -1.93 13.34 -18.03
CA VAL A 420 -2.95 13.85 -17.10
C VAL A 420 -4.14 14.42 -17.88
N LEU A 421 -3.88 15.22 -18.91
CA LEU A 421 -4.91 15.85 -19.73
C LEU A 421 -5.68 14.84 -20.59
N ASP A 422 -5.01 13.83 -21.12
CA ASP A 422 -5.65 12.73 -21.85
C ASP A 422 -6.62 11.97 -20.93
N GLY A 423 -6.22 11.68 -19.69
CA GLY A 423 -7.09 11.08 -18.67
C GLY A 423 -8.31 11.94 -18.34
N LEU A 424 -8.11 13.25 -18.16
CA LEU A 424 -9.18 14.21 -17.88
C LEU A 424 -10.20 14.35 -19.02
N THR A 425 -9.73 14.22 -20.26
CA THR A 425 -10.55 14.41 -21.47
C THR A 425 -11.07 13.09 -22.05
N GLY A 426 -10.75 11.95 -21.43
CA GLY A 426 -11.20 10.62 -21.87
C GLY A 426 -10.50 10.09 -23.11
N ILE A 427 -9.31 10.62 -23.44
CA ILE A 427 -8.49 10.13 -24.56
C ILE A 427 -7.73 8.89 -24.06
N SER A 428 -8.25 7.70 -24.39
CA SER A 428 -7.67 6.44 -23.94
C SER A 428 -6.33 6.14 -24.60
N ALA A 429 -5.40 5.62 -23.78
CA ALA A 429 -4.17 5.02 -24.23
C ALA A 429 -4.43 3.57 -24.72
N SER A 430 -4.90 3.41 -25.95
CA SER A 430 -4.86 2.10 -26.62
C SER A 430 -3.43 1.69 -26.93
#